data_AF-A0A1E3G0S1-F1
#
_entry.id   AF-A0A1E3G0S1-F1
#
_cell.length_a   1.000
_cell.length_b   1.000
_cell.length_c   1.000
_cell.angle_alpha   90.00
_cell.angle_beta   90.00
_cell.angle_gamma   90.00
#
_symmetry.space_group_name_H-M   'P 1'
#
loop_
_entity.id
_entity.type
_entity.pdbx_description
1 polymer ?
#
loop_
_entity_poly.entity_id
_entity_poly.type
_entity_poly.pdbx_seq_one_letter_code
_entity_poly.pdbx_strand_id
1 'polypeptide(L)'
;MKAIENFIEIFMDESESEDKRFTSICSISGNPTTLLAKENELRKQLNRFQISELKFSELHRRNVPKELIYTFLDIAILSSINGEIRIDVLTFDKHDSRHNVRGRDDEENLKRMIYHLLRNVCYNWKAKSFAFYPDQHTNFSRFLEPSKYIELTKLNPLSKKIKDKSLFRDESWFPKVEKVEMKDSKAVAIIQLCDIFAGIHRFSLSRMEKLKYIKNCRLGQMPMFQPQEIKEESSSEKLRFDIIFYIKEQAEKHKLPISLESKGYLCTHDPKCNLNFWFYSPQSEKDKAPTRR
;
A
#
# COMPACT_ATOMS: atom_id res chain seq x y z
N MET A 1 -20.84 -21.93 -20.76
CA MET A 1 -19.86 -20.98 -20.19
C MET A 1 -20.08 -20.90 -18.69
N LYS A 2 -19.19 -21.47 -17.88
CA LYS A 2 -19.22 -21.26 -16.42
C LYS A 2 -18.91 -19.78 -16.17
N ALA A 3 -19.77 -19.10 -15.42
CA ALA A 3 -19.43 -17.79 -14.88
C ALA A 3 -18.11 -17.97 -14.11
N ILE A 4 -17.06 -17.26 -14.52
CA ILE A 4 -15.84 -17.18 -13.74
C ILE A 4 -16.25 -16.45 -12.47
N GLU A 5 -16.33 -17.18 -11.36
CA GLU A 5 -16.42 -16.55 -10.04
C GLU A 5 -15.19 -15.65 -9.92
N ASN A 6 -15.39 -14.35 -9.72
CA ASN A 6 -14.31 -13.38 -9.55
C ASN A 6 -13.63 -13.61 -8.19
N PHE A 7 -12.83 -14.69 -8.11
CA PHE A 7 -12.00 -15.01 -6.96
C PHE A 7 -10.63 -14.33 -7.11
N ILE A 8 -10.17 -13.70 -6.03
CA ILE A 8 -8.85 -13.05 -5.96
C ILE A 8 -8.10 -13.49 -4.71
N GLU A 9 -6.77 -13.36 -4.75
CA GLU A 9 -5.94 -13.42 -3.56
C GLU A 9 -5.45 -12.02 -3.21
N ILE A 10 -5.32 -11.76 -1.91
CA ILE A 10 -4.85 -10.49 -1.37
C ILE A 10 -3.72 -10.80 -0.39
N PHE A 11 -2.52 -10.31 -0.69
CA PHE A 11 -1.37 -10.32 0.21
C PHE A 11 -1.25 -8.96 0.89
N MET A 12 -0.80 -8.91 2.14
CA MET A 12 -0.70 -7.66 2.88
C MET A 12 0.46 -7.65 3.87
N ASP A 13 1.04 -6.47 4.04
CA ASP A 13 1.97 -6.17 5.13
C ASP A 13 1.79 -4.74 5.65
N GLU A 14 2.27 -4.47 6.87
CA GLU A 14 2.24 -3.18 7.55
C GLU A 14 3.64 -2.63 7.86
N SER A 15 3.78 -1.31 7.81
CA SER A 15 5.03 -0.61 8.13
C SER A 15 4.75 0.59 9.03
N GLU A 16 5.47 0.70 10.14
CA GLU A 16 5.38 1.81 11.09
C GLU A 16 6.63 2.70 11.04
N SER A 17 6.46 4.00 11.28
CA SER A 17 7.58 4.95 11.24
C SER A 17 8.39 4.88 12.51
N GLU A 18 9.66 5.32 12.45
CA GLU A 18 10.57 5.31 13.60
C GLU A 18 10.01 6.10 14.79
N ASP A 19 9.32 7.21 14.51
CA ASP A 19 8.62 8.07 15.48
C ASP A 19 7.19 7.59 15.79
N LYS A 20 6.76 6.46 15.21
CA LYS A 20 5.41 5.86 15.32
C LYS A 20 4.25 6.77 14.92
N ARG A 21 4.55 7.88 14.24
CA ARG A 21 3.56 8.83 13.76
C ARG A 21 2.77 8.28 12.58
N PHE A 22 3.44 7.68 11.61
CA PHE A 22 2.83 7.18 10.39
C PHE A 22 2.81 5.66 10.36
N THR A 23 1.65 5.10 10.05
CA THR A 23 1.51 3.67 9.76
C THR A 23 0.97 3.50 8.35
N SER A 24 1.64 2.65 7.58
CA SER A 24 1.25 2.28 6.23
C SER A 24 0.87 0.82 6.18
N ILE A 25 -0.19 0.51 5.45
CA ILE A 25 -0.55 -0.85 5.06
C ILE A 25 -0.49 -0.93 3.54
N CYS A 26 0.08 -2.01 3.01
CA CYS A 26 0.12 -2.27 1.59
C CYS A 26 -0.58 -3.59 1.30
N SER A 27 -1.42 -3.60 0.27
CA SER A 27 -1.98 -4.83 -0.29
C SER A 27 -1.59 -5.02 -1.74
N ILE A 28 -1.29 -6.26 -2.10
CA ILE A 28 -1.10 -6.69 -3.49
C ILE A 28 -2.15 -7.77 -3.77
N SER A 29 -2.93 -7.56 -4.82
CA SER A 29 -4.10 -8.40 -5.13
C SER A 29 -4.18 -8.74 -6.61
N GLY A 30 -4.85 -9.83 -6.96
CA GLY A 30 -4.93 -10.32 -8.33
C GLY A 30 -5.47 -11.74 -8.42
N ASN A 31 -5.47 -12.29 -9.64
CA ASN A 31 -5.85 -13.68 -9.86
C ASN A 31 -4.77 -14.64 -9.32
N PRO A 32 -5.13 -15.78 -8.70
CA PRO A 32 -4.18 -16.71 -8.10
C PRO A 32 -3.08 -17.18 -9.06
N THR A 33 -3.43 -17.52 -10.31
CA THR A 33 -2.46 -18.01 -11.30
C THR A 33 -1.46 -16.91 -11.68
N THR A 34 -1.94 -15.68 -11.76
CA THR A 34 -1.10 -14.52 -12.08
C THR A 34 -0.17 -14.19 -10.92
N LEU A 35 -0.70 -14.14 -9.69
CA LEU A 35 0.09 -13.90 -8.49
C LEU A 35 1.14 -14.99 -8.28
N LEU A 36 0.81 -16.27 -8.51
CA LEU A 36 1.78 -17.36 -8.45
C LEU A 36 2.91 -17.21 -9.47
N ALA A 37 2.60 -16.76 -10.69
CA ALA A 37 3.62 -16.48 -11.70
C ALA A 37 4.58 -15.35 -11.25
N LYS A 38 4.03 -14.28 -10.65
CA LYS A 38 4.84 -13.16 -10.13
C LYS A 38 5.64 -13.53 -8.90
N GLU A 39 5.09 -14.35 -8.01
CA GLU A 39 5.82 -14.91 -6.87
C GLU A 39 7.06 -15.68 -7.36
N ASN A 40 6.89 -16.55 -8.36
CA ASN A 40 8.00 -17.30 -8.95
C ASN A 40 9.05 -16.39 -9.61
N GLU A 41 8.61 -15.33 -10.28
CA GLU A 41 9.49 -14.34 -10.91
C GLU A 41 10.33 -13.58 -9.85
N LEU A 42 9.68 -13.07 -8.80
CA LEU A 42 10.35 -12.39 -7.68
C LEU A 42 11.32 -13.33 -6.97
N ARG A 43 10.91 -14.57 -6.69
CA ARG A 43 11.75 -15.59 -6.05
C ARG A 43 12.96 -15.96 -6.90
N LYS A 44 12.83 -15.99 -8.22
CA LYS A 44 13.97 -16.18 -9.13
C LYS A 44 15.00 -15.06 -8.99
N GLN A 45 14.55 -13.81 -8.82
CA GLN A 45 15.45 -12.68 -8.59
C GLN A 45 16.13 -12.79 -7.22
N LEU A 46 15.39 -13.09 -6.15
CA LEU A 46 15.96 -13.35 -4.81
C LEU A 46 17.07 -14.41 -4.86
N ASN A 47 16.81 -15.54 -5.51
CA ASN A 47 17.77 -16.62 -5.67
C ASN A 47 19.01 -16.19 -6.48
N ARG A 48 18.83 -15.42 -7.57
CA ARG A 48 19.93 -14.89 -8.39
C ARG A 48 20.91 -14.04 -7.57
N PHE A 49 20.40 -13.25 -6.63
CA PHE A 49 21.21 -12.38 -5.78
C PHE A 49 21.52 -13.01 -4.40
N GLN A 50 21.16 -14.28 -4.18
CA GLN A 50 21.36 -15.01 -2.92
C GLN A 50 20.79 -14.30 -1.69
N ILE A 51 19.66 -13.61 -1.86
CA ILE A 51 18.94 -12.91 -0.78
C ILE A 51 17.71 -13.73 -0.43
N SER A 52 17.60 -14.14 0.83
CA SER A 52 16.43 -14.91 1.31
C SER A 52 15.21 -14.03 1.57
N GLU A 53 15.44 -12.77 1.94
CA GLU A 53 14.40 -11.86 2.37
C GLU A 53 14.82 -10.40 2.13
N LEU A 54 13.95 -9.67 1.43
CA LEU A 54 14.08 -8.26 1.14
C LEU A 54 13.14 -7.46 2.05
N LYS A 55 13.70 -6.65 2.96
CA LYS A 55 12.94 -5.76 3.84
C LYS A 55 13.31 -4.30 3.63
N PHE A 56 12.31 -3.41 3.63
CA PHE A 56 12.50 -1.97 3.49
C PHE A 56 13.40 -1.40 4.60
N SER A 57 13.20 -1.90 5.82
CA SER A 57 13.99 -1.51 7.00
C SER A 57 15.45 -1.96 6.92
N GLU A 58 15.78 -2.92 6.05
CA GLU A 58 17.11 -3.52 5.93
C GLU A 58 17.86 -3.15 4.65
N LEU A 59 17.23 -2.38 3.74
CA LEU A 59 17.83 -1.95 2.47
C LEU A 59 19.21 -1.30 2.66
N HIS A 60 19.48 -0.69 3.82
CA HIS A 60 20.77 -0.09 4.12
C HIS A 60 21.77 -0.98 4.87
N ARG A 61 21.30 -2.04 5.53
CA ARG A 61 22.16 -2.89 6.38
C ARG A 61 22.77 -4.05 5.61
N ARG A 62 22.06 -4.59 4.62
CA ARG A 62 22.40 -5.86 3.98
C ARG A 62 23.16 -5.74 2.65
N ASN A 63 23.66 -4.55 2.30
CA ASN A 63 24.25 -4.29 0.97
C ASN A 63 23.37 -4.82 -0.18
N VAL A 64 22.05 -4.63 -0.06
CA VAL A 64 21.10 -5.10 -1.07
C VAL A 64 21.44 -4.43 -2.41
N PRO A 65 21.68 -5.20 -3.48
CA PRO A 65 21.97 -4.63 -4.79
C PRO A 65 20.83 -3.74 -5.29
N LYS A 66 21.14 -2.51 -5.74
CA LYS A 66 20.13 -1.60 -6.33
C LYS A 66 19.37 -2.26 -7.48
N GLU A 67 20.07 -3.05 -8.30
CA GLU A 67 19.49 -3.81 -9.41
C GLU A 67 18.35 -4.73 -8.97
N LEU A 68 18.49 -5.44 -7.85
CA LEU A 68 17.44 -6.31 -7.32
C LEU A 68 16.20 -5.50 -6.94
N ILE A 69 16.40 -4.38 -6.25
CA ILE A 69 15.31 -3.51 -5.78
C ILE A 69 14.55 -2.96 -6.98
N TYR A 70 15.25 -2.44 -7.98
CA TYR A 70 14.61 -1.89 -9.18
C TYR A 70 13.89 -2.97 -9.97
N THR A 71 14.47 -4.17 -10.09
CA THR A 71 13.80 -5.31 -10.73
C THR A 71 12.49 -5.69 -10.02
N PHE A 72 12.49 -5.71 -8.68
CA PHE A 72 11.28 -5.93 -7.88
C PHE A 72 10.20 -4.88 -8.19
N LEU A 73 10.59 -3.61 -8.22
CA LEU A 73 9.70 -2.50 -8.53
C LEU A 73 9.18 -2.56 -9.97
N ASP A 74 10.03 -2.90 -10.94
CA ASP A 74 9.64 -3.01 -12.35
C ASP A 74 8.65 -4.14 -12.56
N ILE A 75 8.87 -5.32 -11.98
CA ILE A 75 7.92 -6.44 -12.04
C ILE A 75 6.57 -5.98 -11.50
N ALA A 76 6.56 -5.30 -10.36
CA ALA A 76 5.34 -4.83 -9.70
C ALA A 76 4.60 -3.76 -10.54
N ILE A 77 5.32 -2.74 -10.99
CA ILE A 77 4.78 -1.60 -11.74
C ILE A 77 4.24 -2.08 -13.10
N LEU A 78 5.01 -2.89 -13.84
CA LEU A 78 4.58 -3.39 -15.14
C LEU A 78 3.37 -4.33 -15.02
N SER A 79 3.36 -5.22 -14.03
CA SER A 79 2.21 -6.11 -13.78
C SER A 79 0.97 -5.29 -13.39
N SER A 80 1.14 -4.20 -12.63
CA SER A 80 0.07 -3.28 -12.30
C SER A 80 -0.49 -2.55 -13.53
N ILE A 81 0.39 -2.04 -14.40
CA ILE A 81 0.02 -1.41 -15.68
C ILE A 81 -0.77 -2.37 -16.56
N ASN A 82 -0.34 -3.63 -16.64
CA ASN A 82 -1.02 -4.67 -17.42
C ASN A 82 -2.35 -5.14 -16.83
N GLY A 83 -2.72 -4.69 -15.62
CA GLY A 83 -3.92 -5.14 -14.92
C GLY A 83 -3.84 -6.56 -14.37
N GLU A 84 -2.63 -7.12 -14.31
CA GLU A 84 -2.35 -8.46 -13.77
C GLU A 84 -2.47 -8.47 -12.23
N ILE A 85 -2.02 -7.38 -11.61
CA ILE A 85 -2.09 -7.17 -10.16
C ILE A 85 -2.59 -5.76 -9.85
N ARG A 86 -3.05 -5.56 -8.62
CA ARG A 86 -3.36 -4.26 -8.05
C ARG A 86 -2.62 -4.08 -6.74
N ILE A 87 -1.93 -2.95 -6.63
CA ILE A 87 -1.13 -2.52 -5.49
C ILE A 87 -1.82 -1.31 -4.88
N ASP A 88 -2.29 -1.45 -3.65
CA ASP A 88 -2.94 -0.38 -2.91
C ASP A 88 -2.21 -0.14 -1.59
N VAL A 89 -1.64 1.06 -1.44
CA VAL A 89 -0.92 1.50 -0.25
C VAL A 89 -1.74 2.57 0.46
N LEU A 90 -2.09 2.34 1.72
CA LEU A 90 -2.81 3.29 2.57
C LEU A 90 -1.94 3.66 3.77
N THR A 91 -1.60 4.94 3.92
CA THR A 91 -0.92 5.46 5.10
C THR A 91 -1.82 6.42 5.87
N PHE A 92 -1.75 6.38 7.19
CA PHE A 92 -2.50 7.27 8.07
C PHE A 92 -1.59 7.82 9.18
N ASP A 93 -1.89 9.03 9.62
CA ASP A 93 -1.20 9.72 10.72
C ASP A 93 -1.89 9.38 12.04
N LYS A 94 -1.14 8.73 12.94
CA LYS A 94 -1.58 8.39 14.31
C LYS A 94 -1.62 9.59 15.23
N HIS A 95 -1.11 10.74 14.82
CA HIS A 95 -1.09 11.99 15.59
C HIS A 95 -2.00 13.07 14.97
N ASP A 96 -2.86 12.72 13.99
CA ASP A 96 -3.82 13.66 13.45
C ASP A 96 -4.95 14.01 14.44
N SER A 97 -5.83 14.93 14.03
CA SER A 97 -6.95 15.41 14.85
C SER A 97 -7.90 14.31 15.34
N ARG A 98 -7.97 13.15 14.66
CA ARG A 98 -8.80 12.00 15.07
C ARG A 98 -8.25 11.30 16.29
N HIS A 99 -6.94 11.41 16.51
CA HIS A 99 -6.21 10.70 17.55
C HIS A 99 -6.04 11.55 18.82
N ASN A 100 -6.53 12.79 18.82
CA ASN A 100 -6.63 13.63 20.01
C ASN A 100 -7.84 13.23 20.88
N VAL A 101 -7.88 11.95 21.29
CA VAL A 101 -8.96 11.38 22.11
C VAL A 101 -8.35 10.55 23.24
N ARG A 102 -8.80 10.77 24.47
CA ARG A 102 -8.34 10.01 25.64
C ARG A 102 -8.78 8.55 25.52
N GLY A 103 -7.86 7.63 25.84
CA GLY A 103 -8.14 6.19 25.79
C GLY A 103 -8.11 5.59 24.39
N ARG A 104 -7.39 6.21 23.44
CA ARG A 104 -7.24 5.75 22.06
C ARG A 104 -6.89 4.26 21.94
N ASP A 105 -7.52 3.60 20.99
CA ASP A 105 -7.24 2.22 20.60
C ASP A 105 -6.61 2.16 19.20
N ASP A 106 -5.27 2.07 19.18
CA ASP A 106 -4.52 2.00 17.91
C ASP A 106 -4.75 0.69 17.15
N GLU A 107 -5.09 -0.40 17.85
CA GLU A 107 -5.33 -1.69 17.23
C GLU A 107 -6.67 -1.70 16.49
N GLU A 108 -7.73 -1.20 17.13
CA GLU A 108 -9.03 -1.01 16.47
C GLU A 108 -8.94 -0.01 15.31
N ASN A 109 -8.12 1.03 15.42
CA ASN A 109 -7.92 1.97 14.33
C ASN A 109 -7.27 1.29 13.12
N LEU A 110 -6.23 0.47 13.36
CA LEU A 110 -5.58 -0.32 12.31
C LEU A 110 -6.57 -1.29 11.64
N LYS A 111 -7.39 -2.01 12.43
CA LYS A 111 -8.45 -2.89 11.90
C LYS A 111 -9.39 -2.14 10.95
N ARG A 112 -9.81 -0.92 11.32
CA ARG A 112 -10.66 -0.06 10.46
C ARG A 112 -9.95 0.32 9.16
N MET A 113 -8.66 0.64 9.20
CA MET A 113 -7.88 0.98 8.00
C MET A 113 -7.73 -0.24 7.08
N ILE A 114 -7.47 -1.43 7.63
CA ILE A 114 -7.44 -2.69 6.89
C ILE A 114 -8.80 -2.96 6.24
N TYR A 115 -9.90 -2.79 6.98
CA TYR A 115 -11.26 -2.93 6.44
C TYR A 115 -11.50 -2.00 5.25
N HIS A 116 -11.14 -0.72 5.35
CA HIS A 116 -11.32 0.22 4.24
C HIS A 116 -10.49 -0.15 3.01
N LEU A 117 -9.25 -0.59 3.22
CA LEU A 117 -8.39 -1.06 2.14
C LEU A 117 -8.98 -2.30 1.45
N LEU A 118 -9.33 -3.34 2.22
CA LEU A 118 -9.93 -4.58 1.69
C LEU A 118 -11.25 -4.32 0.96
N ARG A 119 -12.11 -3.45 1.52
CA ARG A 119 -13.37 -3.04 0.89
C ARG A 119 -13.11 -2.43 -0.49
N ASN A 120 -12.11 -1.56 -0.58
CA ASN A 120 -11.74 -0.93 -1.84
C ASN A 120 -11.15 -1.93 -2.84
N VAL A 121 -10.26 -2.83 -2.41
CA VAL A 121 -9.70 -3.90 -3.23
C VAL A 121 -10.81 -4.77 -3.82
N CYS A 122 -11.70 -5.30 -2.97
CA CYS A 122 -12.80 -6.17 -3.40
C CYS A 122 -13.76 -5.46 -4.36
N TYR A 123 -14.01 -4.17 -4.13
CA TYR A 123 -14.85 -3.35 -5.00
C TYR A 123 -14.23 -3.19 -6.40
N ASN A 124 -12.95 -2.86 -6.49
CA ASN A 124 -12.28 -2.62 -7.78
C ASN A 124 -12.15 -3.91 -8.60
N TRP A 125 -11.86 -5.04 -7.95
CA TRP A 125 -11.83 -6.36 -8.61
C TRP A 125 -13.21 -6.92 -8.93
N LYS A 126 -14.29 -6.31 -8.43
CA LYS A 126 -15.64 -6.89 -8.43
C LYS A 126 -15.63 -8.33 -7.86
N ALA A 127 -14.83 -8.53 -6.82
CA ALA A 127 -14.52 -9.86 -6.29
C ALA A 127 -15.72 -10.46 -5.55
N LYS A 128 -16.17 -11.64 -5.99
CA LYS A 128 -17.26 -12.39 -5.34
C LYS A 128 -16.77 -13.17 -4.14
N SER A 129 -15.51 -13.56 -4.17
CA SER A 129 -14.84 -14.24 -3.07
C SER A 129 -13.35 -13.91 -3.08
N PHE A 130 -12.68 -14.08 -1.94
CA PHE A 130 -11.24 -13.84 -1.85
C PHE A 130 -10.57 -14.67 -0.77
N ALA A 131 -9.27 -14.90 -0.95
CA ALA A 131 -8.37 -15.37 0.10
C ALA A 131 -7.43 -14.25 0.55
N PHE A 132 -7.15 -14.18 1.84
CA PHE A 132 -6.37 -13.12 2.46
C PHE A 132 -5.17 -13.67 3.20
N TYR A 133 -3.98 -13.16 2.84
CA TYR A 133 -2.68 -13.64 3.29
C TYR A 133 -1.83 -12.50 3.88
N PRO A 134 -2.08 -12.12 5.14
CA PRO A 134 -1.22 -11.17 5.85
C PRO A 134 0.12 -11.78 6.26
N ASP A 135 1.13 -10.96 6.47
CA ASP A 135 2.41 -11.39 7.06
C ASP A 135 2.25 -11.92 8.50
N GLN A 136 2.99 -12.99 8.82
CA GLN A 136 2.93 -13.68 10.11
C GLN A 136 3.50 -12.89 11.30
N HIS A 137 4.32 -11.85 11.06
CA HIS A 137 4.89 -11.07 12.15
C HIS A 137 3.91 -10.06 12.75
N THR A 138 2.67 -10.04 12.25
CA THR A 138 1.58 -9.20 12.74
C THR A 138 0.54 -10.04 13.50
N ASN A 139 -0.10 -9.46 14.52
CA ASN A 139 -1.10 -10.18 15.33
C ASN A 139 -2.31 -10.61 14.48
N PHE A 140 -2.58 -11.92 14.40
CA PHE A 140 -3.65 -12.51 13.59
C PHE A 140 -5.05 -11.90 13.82
N SER A 141 -5.35 -11.50 15.07
CA SER A 141 -6.64 -10.85 15.42
C SER A 141 -6.88 -9.56 14.63
N ARG A 142 -5.81 -8.86 14.24
CA ARG A 142 -5.87 -7.61 13.46
C ARG A 142 -6.44 -7.80 12.05
N PHE A 143 -6.38 -9.01 11.50
CA PHE A 143 -6.79 -9.30 10.13
C PHE A 143 -8.08 -10.10 10.04
N LEU A 144 -8.33 -10.97 11.03
CA LEU A 144 -9.50 -11.83 11.03
C LEU A 144 -10.81 -11.06 11.22
N GLU A 145 -10.82 -10.00 12.02
CA GLU A 145 -12.02 -9.19 12.23
C GLU A 145 -12.39 -8.34 11.00
N PRO A 146 -11.45 -7.57 10.39
CA PRO A 146 -11.75 -6.85 9.17
C PRO A 146 -12.29 -7.72 8.03
N SER A 147 -11.77 -8.94 7.85
CA SER A 147 -12.25 -9.85 6.80
C SER A 147 -13.70 -10.27 7.03
N LYS A 148 -14.09 -10.59 8.27
CA LYS A 148 -15.49 -10.88 8.64
C LYS A 148 -16.41 -9.69 8.38
N TYR A 149 -15.96 -8.46 8.66
CA TYR A 149 -16.76 -7.27 8.39
C TYR A 149 -17.00 -7.06 6.88
N ILE A 150 -16.08 -7.50 6.02
CA ILE A 150 -16.27 -7.43 4.56
C ILE A 150 -17.41 -8.34 4.10
N GLU A 151 -17.53 -9.55 4.64
CA GLU A 151 -18.64 -10.48 4.30
C GLU A 151 -20.01 -9.90 4.64
N LEU A 152 -20.08 -9.02 5.65
CA LEU A 152 -21.28 -8.33 6.06
C LEU A 152 -21.48 -6.98 5.35
N THR A 153 -20.54 -6.59 4.49
CA THR A 153 -20.55 -5.28 3.81
C THR A 153 -21.07 -5.41 2.38
N LYS A 154 -22.18 -4.73 2.11
CA LYS A 154 -22.74 -4.58 0.77
C LYS A 154 -21.82 -3.69 -0.08
N LEU A 155 -21.19 -4.25 -1.11
CA LEU A 155 -20.48 -3.48 -2.12
C LEU A 155 -21.48 -3.02 -3.18
N ASN A 156 -21.64 -1.71 -3.36
CA ASN A 156 -22.55 -1.13 -4.36
C ASN A 156 -21.76 -0.21 -5.32
N PRO A 157 -21.86 -0.41 -6.65
CA PRO A 157 -21.27 0.50 -7.64
C PRO A 157 -21.85 1.93 -7.65
N LEU A 158 -23.00 2.18 -7.02
CA LEU A 158 -23.79 3.41 -7.17
C LEU A 158 -24.11 4.10 -5.84
N SER A 159 -23.11 4.56 -5.08
CA SER A 159 -23.35 5.46 -3.92
C SER A 159 -22.97 6.92 -4.14
N LYS A 160 -22.70 7.34 -5.39
CA LYS A 160 -22.63 8.78 -5.74
C LYS A 160 -23.80 9.14 -6.67
N LYS A 161 -24.90 9.61 -6.06
CA LYS A 161 -25.95 10.44 -6.67
C LYS A 161 -26.32 10.09 -8.12
N ILE A 162 -27.17 9.07 -8.34
CA ILE A 162 -27.92 8.96 -9.59
C ILE A 162 -29.41 8.83 -9.24
N LYS A 163 -30.13 9.93 -9.44
CA LYS A 163 -31.59 10.02 -9.45
C LYS A 163 -32.11 9.44 -10.77
N ASP A 164 -31.83 8.16 -11.06
CA ASP A 164 -32.41 7.56 -12.26
C ASP A 164 -33.03 6.20 -11.96
N LYS A 165 -34.30 6.10 -12.33
CA LYS A 165 -35.24 5.05 -11.96
C LYS A 165 -35.11 3.86 -12.91
N SER A 166 -33.95 3.20 -12.97
CA SER A 166 -33.91 1.86 -13.56
C SER A 166 -34.30 0.83 -12.49
N LEU A 167 -35.56 0.37 -12.56
CA LEU A 167 -36.18 -0.61 -11.67
C LEU A 167 -35.50 -2.00 -11.65
N PHE A 168 -34.41 -2.22 -12.39
CA PHE A 168 -33.71 -3.50 -12.44
C PHE A 168 -32.18 -3.32 -12.52
N ARG A 169 -31.50 -4.04 -11.62
CA ARG A 169 -30.03 -4.20 -11.41
C ARG A 169 -29.33 -3.23 -10.47
N ASP A 170 -29.74 -3.28 -9.20
CA ASP A 170 -28.80 -3.15 -8.08
C ASP A 170 -27.97 -4.43 -7.97
N GLU A 171 -26.93 -4.60 -8.78
CA GLU A 171 -25.96 -5.71 -8.60
C GLU A 171 -24.98 -5.38 -7.47
N SER A 172 -25.52 -5.18 -6.28
CA SER A 172 -24.72 -5.20 -5.06
C SER A 172 -24.35 -6.62 -4.67
N TRP A 173 -23.18 -6.82 -4.09
CA TRP A 173 -22.78 -8.14 -3.59
C TRP A 173 -22.00 -8.07 -2.29
N PHE A 174 -21.92 -9.22 -1.62
CA PHE A 174 -21.12 -9.45 -0.43
C PHE A 174 -19.97 -10.38 -0.83
N PRO A 175 -18.71 -9.93 -0.77
CA PRO A 175 -17.59 -10.81 -1.01
C PRO A 175 -17.52 -11.88 0.08
N LYS A 176 -17.35 -13.14 -0.30
CA LYS A 176 -17.11 -14.25 0.62
C LYS A 176 -15.62 -14.38 0.93
N VAL A 177 -15.27 -14.55 2.21
CA VAL A 177 -13.90 -14.84 2.63
C VAL A 177 -13.74 -16.36 2.57
N GLU A 178 -12.99 -16.85 1.59
CA GLU A 178 -12.71 -18.29 1.47
C GLU A 178 -11.64 -18.73 2.46
N LYS A 179 -10.66 -17.86 2.71
CA LYS A 179 -9.50 -18.18 3.54
C LYS A 179 -8.87 -16.93 4.14
N VAL A 180 -8.45 -17.03 5.39
CA VAL A 180 -7.51 -16.08 6.02
C VAL A 180 -6.38 -16.90 6.62
N GLU A 181 -5.17 -16.72 6.12
CA GLU A 181 -4.01 -17.51 6.55
C GLU A 181 -2.77 -16.62 6.59
N MET A 182 -2.10 -16.55 7.73
CA MET A 182 -0.81 -15.86 7.80
C MET A 182 0.26 -16.60 7.01
N LYS A 183 1.13 -15.86 6.33
CA LYS A 183 2.24 -16.41 5.56
C LYS A 183 3.56 -15.80 6.04
N ASP A 184 4.63 -16.58 5.94
CA ASP A 184 5.99 -16.11 6.19
C ASP A 184 6.51 -15.31 4.99
N SER A 185 6.91 -14.06 5.21
CA SER A 185 7.55 -13.22 4.20
C SER A 185 8.82 -13.85 3.62
N LYS A 186 9.57 -14.69 4.35
CA LYS A 186 10.70 -15.46 3.80
C LYS A 186 10.27 -16.51 2.78
N ALA A 187 9.04 -17.01 2.92
CA ALA A 187 8.48 -18.00 2.02
C ALA A 187 7.67 -17.37 0.87
N VAL A 188 7.23 -16.12 1.01
CA VAL A 188 6.36 -15.44 0.02
C VAL A 188 6.93 -14.07 -0.34
N ALA A 189 7.57 -13.98 -1.50
CA ALA A 189 8.21 -12.78 -2.02
C ALA A 189 7.21 -11.63 -2.30
N ILE A 190 5.96 -11.92 -2.62
CA ILE A 190 4.91 -10.89 -2.76
C ILE A 190 4.67 -10.14 -1.43
N ILE A 191 4.82 -10.80 -0.29
CA ILE A 191 4.70 -10.13 1.01
C ILE A 191 5.88 -9.19 1.23
N GLN A 192 7.09 -9.60 0.84
CA GLN A 192 8.26 -8.71 0.85
C GLN A 192 8.03 -7.46 -0.03
N LEU A 193 7.36 -7.64 -1.17
CA LEU A 193 6.97 -6.52 -2.02
C LEU A 193 5.95 -5.60 -1.32
N CYS A 194 5.02 -6.15 -0.53
CA CYS A 194 4.12 -5.36 0.31
C CYS A 194 4.88 -4.52 1.34
N ASP A 195 5.86 -5.09 2.05
CA ASP A 195 6.74 -4.36 2.99
C ASP A 195 7.45 -3.19 2.29
N ILE A 196 8.01 -3.45 1.10
CA ILE A 196 8.72 -2.44 0.31
C ILE A 196 7.81 -1.27 -0.04
N PHE A 197 6.62 -1.51 -0.59
CA PHE A 197 5.69 -0.44 -0.95
C PHE A 197 5.13 0.30 0.27
N ALA A 198 4.80 -0.41 1.37
CA ALA A 198 4.37 0.20 2.62
C ALA A 198 5.48 1.10 3.21
N GLY A 199 6.71 0.59 3.23
CA GLY A 199 7.88 1.29 3.72
C GLY A 199 8.23 2.54 2.91
N ILE A 200 8.15 2.45 1.57
CA ILE A 200 8.40 3.58 0.66
C ILE A 200 7.43 4.73 0.91
N HIS A 201 6.12 4.45 0.93
CA HIS A 201 5.12 5.50 1.07
C HIS A 201 5.22 6.18 2.44
N ARG A 202 5.34 5.38 3.51
CA ARG A 202 5.60 5.87 4.86
C ARG A 202 6.87 6.70 4.94
N PHE A 203 7.97 6.23 4.36
CA PHE A 203 9.24 6.95 4.38
C PHE A 203 9.11 8.31 3.69
N SER A 204 8.43 8.37 2.54
CA SER A 204 8.18 9.62 1.80
C SER A 204 7.41 10.65 2.64
N LEU A 205 6.47 10.22 3.47
CA LEU A 205 5.74 11.08 4.40
C LEU A 205 6.61 11.53 5.59
N SER A 206 7.31 10.59 6.23
CA SER A 206 8.16 10.87 7.40
C SER A 206 9.37 11.78 7.10
N ARG A 207 9.75 11.89 5.82
CA ARG A 207 10.87 12.70 5.34
C ARG A 207 10.44 13.71 4.27
N MET A 208 9.17 14.10 4.25
CA MET A 208 8.58 14.97 3.21
C MET A 208 9.38 16.26 2.97
N GLU A 209 9.77 16.99 4.02
CA GLU A 209 10.54 18.23 3.86
C GLU A 209 11.94 18.00 3.27
N LYS A 210 12.60 16.92 3.70
CA LYS A 210 13.90 16.50 3.15
C LYS A 210 13.76 16.04 1.69
N LEU A 211 12.70 15.31 1.37
CA LEU A 211 12.41 14.85 0.01
C LEU A 211 12.18 16.01 -0.96
N LYS A 212 11.41 17.04 -0.53
CA LYS A 212 11.21 18.29 -1.30
C LYS A 212 12.54 19.00 -1.57
N TYR A 213 13.38 19.14 -0.54
CA TYR A 213 14.68 19.76 -0.67
C TYR A 213 15.58 19.03 -1.69
N ILE A 214 15.73 17.72 -1.54
CA ILE A 214 16.57 16.89 -2.44
C ILE A 214 16.08 16.99 -3.88
N LYS A 215 14.75 16.94 -4.08
CA LYS A 215 14.15 17.09 -5.40
C LYS A 215 14.49 18.43 -6.03
N ASN A 216 14.36 19.53 -5.29
CA ASN A 216 14.68 20.88 -5.80
C ASN A 216 16.16 20.99 -6.18
N CYS A 217 17.06 20.43 -5.37
CA CYS A 217 18.48 20.33 -5.69
C CYS A 217 18.74 19.54 -7.00
N ARG A 218 18.04 18.41 -7.21
CA ARG A 218 18.16 17.62 -8.46
C ARG A 218 17.65 18.37 -9.70
N LEU A 219 16.70 19.28 -9.53
CA LEU A 219 16.17 20.14 -10.60
C LEU A 219 17.02 21.40 -10.85
N GLY A 220 18.17 21.54 -10.17
CA GLY A 220 19.00 22.74 -10.26
C GLY A 220 18.41 23.98 -9.59
N GLN A 221 17.31 23.82 -8.85
CA GLN A 221 16.66 24.89 -8.11
C GLN A 221 17.15 24.86 -6.66
N MET A 222 18.35 25.39 -6.41
CA MET A 222 18.85 25.48 -5.04
C MET A 222 17.97 26.46 -4.24
N PRO A 223 17.36 26.03 -3.12
CA PRO A 223 16.66 26.95 -2.24
C PRO A 223 17.65 27.98 -1.70
N MET A 224 17.25 29.27 -1.69
CA MET A 224 18.09 30.37 -1.16
C MET A 224 18.44 30.17 0.33
N PHE A 225 17.64 29.40 1.06
CA PHE A 225 17.88 29.04 2.46
C PHE A 225 17.90 27.51 2.61
N GLN A 226 18.97 26.99 3.21
CA GLN A 226 19.01 25.61 3.67
C GLN A 226 18.24 25.51 4.99
N PRO A 227 17.20 24.65 5.11
CA PRO A 227 16.54 24.45 6.38
C PRO A 227 17.55 23.90 7.39
N GLN A 228 17.66 24.52 8.57
CA GLN A 228 18.64 24.17 9.62
C GLN A 228 18.54 22.69 10.07
N GLU A 229 17.40 22.03 9.84
CA GLU A 229 17.15 20.65 10.24
C GLU A 229 17.52 19.60 9.18
N ILE A 230 17.88 19.99 7.95
CA ILE A 230 18.28 19.02 6.91
C ILE A 230 19.75 18.64 7.13
N LYS A 231 19.97 17.71 8.08
CA LYS A 231 21.24 16.99 8.21
C LYS A 231 21.58 16.29 6.90
N GLU A 232 22.89 16.18 6.64
CA GLU A 232 23.42 15.39 5.52
C GLU A 232 22.77 14.00 5.45
N GLU A 233 22.48 13.56 4.23
CA GLU A 233 21.89 12.24 4.00
C GLU A 233 22.86 11.13 4.40
N SER A 234 22.41 10.26 5.30
CA SER A 234 23.11 8.99 5.49
C SER A 234 23.05 8.17 4.19
N SER A 235 24.03 7.29 3.97
CA SER A 235 24.04 6.37 2.83
C SER A 235 22.75 5.53 2.74
N SER A 236 22.15 5.20 3.88
CA SER A 236 20.84 4.54 4.00
C SER A 236 19.71 5.35 3.39
N GLU A 237 19.62 6.64 3.75
CA GLU A 237 18.56 7.53 3.27
C GLU A 237 18.69 7.79 1.78
N LYS A 238 19.92 7.92 1.25
CA LYS A 238 20.19 8.10 -0.19
C LYS A 238 19.52 7.02 -1.02
N LEU A 239 19.70 5.75 -0.66
CA LEU A 239 19.08 4.63 -1.36
C LEU A 239 17.54 4.70 -1.35
N ARG A 240 16.95 5.03 -0.20
CA ARG A 240 15.48 5.13 -0.07
C ARG A 240 14.92 6.29 -0.88
N PHE A 241 15.63 7.43 -0.93
CA PHE A 241 15.28 8.54 -1.81
C PHE A 241 15.41 8.16 -3.28
N ASP A 242 16.50 7.49 -3.67
CA ASP A 242 16.68 6.98 -5.04
C ASP A 242 15.51 6.09 -5.48
N ILE A 243 15.05 5.19 -4.60
CA ILE A 243 13.88 4.34 -4.85
C ILE A 243 12.60 5.15 -5.08
N ILE A 244 12.36 6.19 -4.28
CA ILE A 244 11.19 7.08 -4.47
C ILE A 244 11.26 7.78 -5.83
N PHE A 245 12.43 8.32 -6.17
CA PHE A 245 12.62 8.96 -7.47
C PHE A 245 12.50 7.97 -8.63
N TYR A 246 12.97 6.74 -8.46
CA TYR A 246 12.80 5.67 -9.45
C TYR A 246 11.31 5.39 -9.72
N ILE A 247 10.48 5.26 -8.67
CA ILE A 247 9.03 5.08 -8.83
C ILE A 247 8.40 6.27 -9.54
N LYS A 248 8.80 7.51 -9.21
CA LYS A 248 8.31 8.71 -9.89
C LYS A 248 8.67 8.69 -11.38
N GLU A 249 9.91 8.35 -11.72
CA GLU A 249 10.37 8.26 -13.10
C GLU A 249 9.59 7.18 -13.88
N GLN A 250 9.40 5.99 -13.30
CA GLN A 250 8.58 4.94 -13.93
C GLN A 250 7.12 5.38 -14.07
N ALA A 251 6.56 6.07 -13.07
CA ALA A 251 5.22 6.61 -13.14
C ALA A 251 5.07 7.63 -14.28
N GLU A 252 6.01 8.54 -14.45
CA GLU A 252 6.00 9.53 -15.54
C GLU A 252 6.15 8.87 -16.90
N LYS A 253 7.12 7.95 -17.03
CA LYS A 253 7.36 7.16 -18.25
C LYS A 253 6.11 6.40 -18.70
N HIS A 254 5.37 5.83 -17.76
CA HIS A 254 4.18 5.04 -18.03
C HIS A 254 2.86 5.82 -17.87
N LYS A 255 2.93 7.15 -17.68
CA LYS A 255 1.77 8.05 -17.50
C LYS A 255 0.83 7.62 -16.37
N LEU A 256 1.38 7.02 -15.31
CA LEU A 256 0.63 6.70 -14.10
C LEU A 256 0.27 8.01 -13.36
N PRO A 257 -0.94 8.10 -12.77
CA PRO A 257 -1.42 9.31 -12.10
C PRO A 257 -0.81 9.46 -10.69
N ILE A 258 0.48 9.18 -10.55
CA ILE A 258 1.25 9.26 -9.30
C ILE A 258 2.09 10.52 -9.34
N SER A 259 1.98 11.35 -8.30
CA SER A 259 2.67 12.61 -8.19
C SER A 259 3.50 12.68 -6.92
N LEU A 260 4.58 13.44 -7.01
CA LEU A 260 5.35 13.94 -5.88
C LEU A 260 5.18 15.46 -5.71
N GLU A 261 4.64 16.14 -6.74
CA GLU A 261 4.58 17.61 -6.85
C GLU A 261 3.59 18.22 -5.85
N SER A 262 2.35 17.74 -5.86
CA SER A 262 1.23 18.43 -5.22
C SER A 262 1.31 18.40 -3.69
N LYS A 263 1.92 17.36 -3.12
CA LYS A 263 1.91 17.11 -1.67
C LYS A 263 3.30 16.91 -1.06
N GLY A 264 4.36 16.82 -1.87
CA GLY A 264 5.72 16.57 -1.39
C GLY A 264 5.99 15.13 -0.93
N TYR A 265 5.07 14.20 -1.16
CA TYR A 265 5.19 12.77 -0.95
C TYR A 265 4.49 12.03 -2.11
N LEU A 266 4.72 10.72 -2.27
CA LEU A 266 4.10 9.93 -3.32
C LEU A 266 2.58 9.87 -3.13
N CYS A 267 1.80 10.34 -4.09
CA CYS A 267 0.35 10.39 -3.99
C CYS A 267 -0.30 10.06 -5.33
N THR A 268 -1.33 9.21 -5.31
CA THR A 268 -2.12 8.89 -6.50
C THR A 268 -3.37 9.76 -6.59
N HIS A 269 -3.60 10.37 -7.76
CA HIS A 269 -4.73 11.29 -7.99
C HIS A 269 -5.99 10.61 -8.54
N ASP A 270 -5.83 9.57 -9.36
CA ASP A 270 -6.95 8.79 -9.91
C ASP A 270 -6.98 7.40 -9.27
N PRO A 271 -8.00 7.05 -8.46
CA PRO A 271 -8.08 5.76 -7.77
C PRO A 271 -8.33 4.56 -8.71
N LYS A 272 -8.62 4.81 -9.99
CA LYS A 272 -8.88 3.76 -10.98
C LYS A 272 -7.62 3.04 -11.45
N CYS A 273 -6.43 3.61 -11.25
CA CYS A 273 -5.20 2.89 -11.60
C CYS A 273 -4.96 1.72 -10.64
N ASN A 274 -4.10 0.80 -11.05
CA ASN A 274 -3.78 -0.40 -10.28
C ASN A 274 -2.57 -0.23 -9.35
N LEU A 275 -1.97 0.96 -9.29
CA LEU A 275 -0.90 1.30 -8.35
C LEU A 275 -1.28 2.57 -7.62
N ASN A 276 -1.57 2.46 -6.32
CA ASN A 276 -2.13 3.54 -5.54
C ASN A 276 -1.35 3.84 -4.27
N PHE A 277 -1.07 5.12 -4.06
CA PHE A 277 -0.53 5.67 -2.83
C PHE A 277 -1.54 6.66 -2.23
N TRP A 278 -2.17 6.27 -1.13
CA TRP A 278 -3.20 7.05 -0.46
C TRP A 278 -2.77 7.45 0.95
N PHE A 279 -2.92 8.74 1.24
CA PHE A 279 -2.85 9.26 2.58
C PHE A 279 -4.26 9.45 3.12
N TYR A 280 -4.64 8.68 4.14
CA TYR A 280 -5.92 8.83 4.80
C TYR A 280 -5.97 10.18 5.52
N SER A 281 -6.97 10.98 5.19
CA SER A 281 -7.28 12.23 5.90
C SER A 281 -8.66 12.13 6.54
N PRO A 282 -8.85 12.73 7.74
CA PRO A 282 -10.14 12.72 8.42
C PRO A 282 -11.24 13.30 7.52
N GLN A 283 -12.37 12.59 7.39
CA GLN A 283 -13.45 13.02 6.48
C GLN A 283 -14.44 13.98 7.14
N SER A 284 -14.48 14.03 8.47
CA SER A 284 -15.32 14.96 9.24
C SER A 284 -14.83 15.07 10.69
N GLU A 285 -15.34 16.03 11.47
CA GLU A 285 -15.06 16.14 12.91
C GLU A 285 -15.53 14.93 13.75
N LYS A 286 -16.46 14.13 13.20
CA LYS A 286 -16.99 12.91 13.83
C LYS A 286 -16.14 11.67 13.52
N ASP A 287 -15.24 11.79 12.55
CA ASP A 287 -14.27 10.75 12.22
C ASP A 287 -13.18 10.77 13.30
N LYS A 288 -13.43 10.07 14.41
CA LYS A 288 -12.50 9.98 15.55
C LYS A 288 -11.96 8.57 15.68
N ALA A 289 -10.71 8.46 16.14
CA ALA A 289 -10.09 7.19 16.44
C ALA A 289 -10.92 6.45 17.51
N PRO A 290 -11.03 5.11 17.43
CA PRO A 290 -11.71 4.33 18.45
C PRO A 290 -11.03 4.49 19.81
N THR A 291 -11.80 4.31 20.88
CA THR A 291 -11.34 4.39 22.26
C THR A 291 -11.59 3.07 22.97
N ARG A 292 -10.65 2.64 23.80
CA ARG A 292 -10.78 1.52 24.74
C ARG A 292 -11.93 1.82 25.69
N ARG A 293 -12.89 0.90 25.78
CA ARG A 293 -13.98 0.94 26.76
C ARG A 293 -13.51 0.36 28.09
#